data_AF-A0A2E4YUF5-F1
#
_entry.id   AF-A0A2E4YUF5-F1
#
_cell.length_a   1.000
_cell.length_b   1.000
_cell.length_c   1.000
_cell.angle_alpha   90.00
_cell.angle_beta   90.00
_cell.angle_gamma   90.00
#
_symmetry.space_group_name_H-M   'P 1'
#
loop_
_entity.id
_entity.type
_entity.pdbx_description
1 polymer ?
#
loop_
_entity_poly.entity_id
_entity_poly.type
_entity_poly.pdbx_seq_one_letter_code
_entity_poly.pdbx_strand_id
1 'polypeptide(L)'
;MKKYYCFCLVLLLFMGCCKLTKIECNKYDGFHKYIYEPIVVSEDCNCIVSGKVKYLKDCQTVALIHYGDGSCDNIATKIICENGDCFDKNDSPLTSVDFTIDCNVNSITEGPISSSELNQLFDPSSGPQP
;
A
#
# COMPACT_ATOMS: atom_id res chain seq x y z
N MET A 1 34.65 11.07 -20.74
CA MET A 1 35.17 11.57 -19.45
C MET A 1 34.07 12.38 -18.76
N LYS A 2 33.68 11.96 -17.55
CA LYS A 2 32.67 12.63 -16.70
C LYS A 2 33.08 14.07 -16.38
N LYS A 3 32.13 15.00 -16.32
CA LYS A 3 32.15 16.13 -15.38
C LYS A 3 30.72 16.46 -14.91
N TYR A 4 30.54 16.32 -13.59
CA TYR A 4 29.36 16.68 -12.82
C TYR A 4 29.24 18.20 -12.73
N TYR A 5 28.02 18.72 -12.71
CA TYR A 5 27.71 20.03 -12.12
C TYR A 5 26.47 19.89 -11.23
N CYS A 6 26.73 19.81 -9.93
CA CYS A 6 25.76 20.06 -8.87
C CYS A 6 25.69 21.58 -8.70
N PHE A 7 24.54 22.18 -9.03
CA PHE A 7 24.29 23.60 -8.76
C PHE A 7 23.08 23.71 -7.85
N CYS A 8 23.35 23.71 -6.54
CA CYS A 8 22.43 24.22 -5.53
C CYS A 8 22.48 25.76 -5.57
N LEU A 9 21.37 26.41 -5.93
CA LEU A 9 20.95 27.77 -5.54
C LEU A 9 19.67 28.05 -6.35
N VAL A 10 18.54 28.58 -5.87
CA VAL A 10 18.06 29.04 -4.58
C VAL A 10 16.61 29.54 -4.85
N LEU A 11 15.71 29.44 -3.86
CA LEU A 11 14.48 30.24 -3.68
C LEU A 11 13.34 30.18 -4.74
N LEU A 12 12.19 29.59 -4.36
CA LEU A 12 10.90 30.29 -4.13
C LEU A 12 9.69 29.32 -4.21
N LEU A 13 8.99 29.20 -3.08
CA LEU A 13 7.53 29.12 -2.95
C LEU A 13 6.76 28.41 -4.10
N PHE A 14 6.58 27.10 -4.02
CA PHE A 14 5.39 26.46 -4.61
C PHE A 14 4.85 25.37 -3.69
N MET A 15 3.66 25.67 -3.16
CA MET A 15 2.54 24.75 -3.01
C MET A 15 2.91 23.33 -2.57
N GLY A 16 2.92 23.10 -1.26
CA GLY A 16 2.74 21.75 -0.69
C GLY A 16 1.31 21.25 -0.91
N CYS A 17 0.88 21.16 -2.15
CA CYS A 17 -0.17 20.25 -2.59
C CYS A 17 0.53 19.37 -3.61
N CYS A 18 0.93 18.17 -3.20
CA CYS A 18 1.44 17.14 -4.10
C CYS A 18 0.34 16.76 -5.09
N LYS A 19 0.12 17.58 -6.13
CA LYS A 19 -0.54 17.12 -7.33
C LYS A 19 0.48 16.28 -8.07
N LEU A 20 0.44 14.97 -7.79
CA LEU A 20 0.98 13.96 -8.71
C LEU A 20 0.54 14.36 -10.12
N THR A 21 1.48 14.47 -11.05
CA THR A 21 1.13 14.86 -12.40
C THR A 21 0.23 13.78 -13.00
N LYS A 22 -0.85 14.19 -13.68
CA LYS A 22 -1.83 13.29 -14.33
C LYS A 22 -1.18 12.25 -15.26
N ILE A 23 0.05 12.52 -15.71
CA ILE A 23 0.86 11.69 -16.60
C ILE A 23 1.38 10.43 -15.88
N GLU A 24 1.69 10.50 -14.58
CA GLU A 24 2.12 9.31 -13.80
C GLU A 24 0.93 8.41 -13.43
N CYS A 25 -0.26 8.98 -13.27
CA CYS A 25 -1.48 8.22 -12.97
C CYS A 25 -1.96 7.33 -14.12
N ASN A 26 -1.60 7.64 -15.37
CA ASN A 26 -1.95 6.77 -16.52
C ASN A 26 -1.30 5.38 -16.42
N LYS A 27 -0.21 5.23 -15.64
CA LYS A 27 0.40 3.91 -15.35
C LYS A 27 -0.51 3.02 -14.49
N TYR A 28 -1.46 3.61 -13.76
CA TYR A 28 -2.32 2.95 -12.79
C TYR A 28 -3.80 3.03 -13.17
N ASP A 29 -4.10 3.00 -14.47
CA ASP A 29 -5.49 2.88 -14.96
C ASP A 29 -6.10 1.56 -14.51
N GLY A 30 -7.31 1.57 -13.95
CA GLY A 30 -7.90 0.41 -13.31
C GLY A 30 -7.26 0.06 -11.96
N PHE A 31 -7.32 -1.22 -11.57
CA PHE A 31 -6.90 -1.65 -10.24
C PHE A 31 -5.46 -2.15 -10.19
N HIS A 32 -4.70 -1.61 -9.23
CA HIS A 32 -3.29 -1.92 -9.03
C HIS A 32 -2.94 -2.03 -7.55
N LYS A 33 -1.83 -2.70 -7.25
CA LYS A 33 -1.18 -2.69 -5.94
C LYS A 33 0.29 -2.29 -6.03
N TYR A 34 0.80 -1.68 -4.98
CA TYR A 34 2.24 -1.48 -4.79
C TYR A 34 2.64 -1.62 -3.32
N ILE A 35 3.91 -1.92 -3.09
CA ILE A 35 4.49 -2.11 -1.76
C ILE A 35 4.86 -0.74 -1.22
N TYR A 36 4.08 -0.26 -0.26
CA TYR A 36 4.29 1.03 0.40
C TYR A 36 5.38 0.95 1.47
N GLU A 37 5.36 -0.12 2.28
CA GLU A 37 6.44 -0.48 3.21
C GLU A 37 6.89 -1.92 2.91
N PRO A 38 8.21 -2.21 2.93
CA PRO A 38 8.73 -3.52 2.58
C PRO A 38 8.07 -4.65 3.35
N ILE A 39 7.79 -5.75 2.64
CA ILE A 39 7.24 -6.97 3.23
C ILE A 39 8.35 -7.70 3.98
N VAL A 40 8.08 -8.04 5.24
CA VAL A 40 8.98 -8.84 6.08
C VAL A 40 8.32 -10.17 6.38
N VAL A 41 9.01 -11.25 6.03
CA VAL A 41 8.62 -12.62 6.35
C VAL A 41 9.48 -13.09 7.52
N SER A 42 8.84 -13.59 8.57
CA SER A 42 9.55 -14.22 9.69
C SER A 42 9.85 -15.67 9.37
N GLU A 43 11.12 -16.08 9.50
CA GLU A 43 11.53 -17.49 9.36
C GLU A 43 11.00 -18.36 10.51
N ASP A 44 10.76 -17.77 11.69
CA ASP A 44 10.32 -18.49 12.89
C ASP A 44 8.89 -19.04 12.75
N CYS A 45 8.01 -18.30 12.06
CA CYS A 45 6.61 -18.67 11.85
C CYS A 45 6.21 -18.81 10.36
N ASN A 46 7.16 -18.63 9.43
CA ASN A 46 6.96 -18.70 7.99
C ASN A 46 5.73 -17.88 7.51
N CYS A 47 5.61 -16.65 8.03
CA CYS A 47 4.50 -15.77 7.74
C CYS A 47 4.98 -14.34 7.51
N ILE A 48 4.22 -13.57 6.73
CA ILE A 48 4.41 -12.12 6.67
C ILE A 48 4.03 -11.54 8.04
N VAL A 49 4.95 -10.79 8.64
CA VAL A 49 4.77 -10.21 9.98
C VAL A 49 4.77 -8.69 9.98
N SER A 50 5.23 -8.05 8.89
CA SER A 50 5.10 -6.61 8.71
C SER A 50 5.21 -6.19 7.24
N GLY A 51 4.87 -4.94 6.98
CA GLY A 51 4.84 -4.34 5.66
C GLY A 51 3.46 -3.77 5.34
N LYS A 52 3.42 -2.93 4.30
CA LYS A 52 2.19 -2.24 3.90
C LYS A 52 2.03 -2.24 2.40
N VAL A 53 0.83 -2.58 1.92
CA VAL A 53 0.49 -2.60 0.50
C VAL A 53 -0.68 -1.68 0.24
N LYS A 54 -0.53 -0.77 -0.71
CA LYS A 54 -1.61 0.12 -1.15
C LYS A 54 -2.28 -0.45 -2.38
N TYR A 55 -3.60 -0.49 -2.35
CA TYR A 55 -4.46 -0.83 -3.46
C TYR A 55 -5.06 0.45 -4.03
N LEU A 56 -4.97 0.60 -5.34
CA LEU A 56 -5.39 1.77 -6.07
C LEU A 56 -6.46 1.42 -7.09
N LYS A 57 -7.36 2.36 -7.30
CA LYS A 57 -8.23 2.41 -8.46
C LYS A 57 -7.98 3.75 -9.15
N ASP A 58 -7.57 3.72 -10.40
CA ASP A 58 -7.38 4.94 -11.21
C ASP A 58 -6.46 5.96 -10.49
N CYS A 59 -5.32 5.48 -9.97
CA CYS A 59 -4.32 6.26 -9.20
C CYS A 59 -4.78 6.77 -7.82
N GLN A 60 -5.98 6.45 -7.37
CA GLN A 60 -6.46 6.79 -6.03
C GLN A 60 -6.37 5.58 -5.11
N THR A 61 -5.76 5.74 -3.93
CA THR A 61 -5.74 4.68 -2.91
C THR A 61 -7.16 4.40 -2.44
N VAL A 62 -7.61 3.15 -2.59
CA VAL A 62 -8.92 2.67 -2.13
C VAL A 62 -8.80 1.80 -0.88
N ALA A 63 -7.63 1.19 -0.66
CA ALA A 63 -7.35 0.42 0.54
C ALA A 63 -5.86 0.37 0.84
N LEU A 64 -5.55 0.15 2.11
CA LEU A 64 -4.22 -0.11 2.65
C LEU A 64 -4.27 -1.41 3.44
N ILE A 65 -3.43 -2.38 3.10
CA ILE A 65 -3.24 -3.61 3.86
C ILE A 65 -2.00 -3.43 4.73
N HIS A 66 -2.15 -3.61 6.04
CA HIS A 66 -1.09 -3.57 7.03
C HIS A 66 -0.88 -4.97 7.59
N TYR A 67 0.30 -5.56 7.38
CA TYR A 67 0.59 -6.95 7.73
C TYR A 67 1.11 -7.13 9.17
N GLY A 68 0.68 -6.28 10.11
CA GLY A 68 1.17 -6.33 11.49
C GLY A 68 2.49 -5.59 11.75
N ASP A 69 3.00 -5.76 12.98
CA ASP A 69 4.08 -4.98 13.59
C ASP A 69 5.39 -5.77 13.82
N GLY A 70 5.46 -7.00 13.31
CA GLY A 70 6.54 -7.95 13.54
C GLY A 70 6.11 -9.17 14.36
N SER A 71 4.90 -9.16 14.93
CA SER A 71 4.36 -10.28 15.70
C SER A 71 3.96 -11.49 14.81
N CYS A 72 4.18 -12.71 15.30
CA CYS A 72 3.71 -13.94 14.65
C CYS A 72 2.28 -14.28 15.09
N ASP A 73 1.29 -13.56 14.57
CA ASP A 73 -0.13 -13.72 14.92
C ASP A 73 -1.05 -13.95 13.71
N ASN A 74 -0.47 -14.06 12.51
CA ASN A 74 -1.14 -14.27 11.23
C ASN A 74 -2.35 -13.35 10.96
N ILE A 75 -2.33 -12.13 11.54
CA ILE A 75 -3.37 -11.12 11.38
C ILE A 75 -2.84 -9.97 10.53
N ALA A 76 -3.65 -9.57 9.55
CA ALA A 76 -3.45 -8.34 8.80
C ALA A 76 -4.67 -7.43 8.97
N THR A 77 -4.45 -6.12 8.89
CA THR A 77 -5.51 -5.12 8.96
C THR A 77 -5.74 -4.55 7.57
N LYS A 78 -6.98 -4.64 7.08
CA LYS A 78 -7.43 -3.91 5.89
C LYS A 78 -8.03 -2.59 6.32
N ILE A 79 -7.50 -1.49 5.80
CA ILE A 79 -8.00 -0.14 6.01
C ILE A 79 -8.64 0.34 4.70
N ILE A 80 -9.92 0.71 4.74
CA ILE A 80 -10.63 1.30 3.61
C ILE A 80 -10.34 2.79 3.57
N CYS A 81 -9.91 3.27 2.40
CA CYS A 81 -9.54 4.67 2.20
C CYS A 81 -10.66 5.40 1.46
N GLU A 82 -10.96 6.63 1.88
CA GLU A 82 -11.95 7.49 1.26
C GLU A 82 -11.24 8.65 0.56
N ASN A 83 -11.49 8.83 -0.73
CA ASN A 83 -10.85 9.86 -1.56
C ASN A 83 -9.31 9.82 -1.57
N GLY A 84 -8.70 8.69 -1.24
CA GLY A 84 -7.25 8.53 -1.14
C GLY A 84 -6.69 8.65 0.29
N ASP A 85 -7.50 9.10 1.24
CA ASP A 85 -7.14 9.22 2.65
C ASP A 85 -7.54 7.95 3.40
N CYS A 86 -6.62 7.36 4.16
CA CYS A 86 -6.87 6.12 4.92
C CYS A 86 -6.99 6.36 6.43
N PHE A 87 -6.59 7.54 6.89
CA PHE A 87 -6.55 7.92 8.30
C PHE A 87 -7.24 9.26 8.50
N ASP A 88 -7.83 9.46 9.68
CA ASP A 88 -8.35 10.74 10.10
C ASP A 88 -7.23 11.70 10.52
N LYS A 89 -7.61 12.91 10.94
CA LYS A 89 -6.68 13.95 11.39
C LYS A 89 -5.85 13.60 12.63
N ASN A 90 -6.17 12.50 13.31
CA ASN A 90 -5.47 12.00 14.50
C ASN A 90 -4.69 10.71 14.20
N ASP A 91 -4.46 10.41 12.92
CA ASP A 91 -3.80 9.18 12.44
C ASP A 91 -4.56 7.89 12.79
N SER A 92 -5.87 7.98 13.07
CA SER A 92 -6.72 6.80 13.30
C SER A 92 -7.31 6.29 11.98
N PRO A 93 -7.32 4.96 11.72
CA PRO A 93 -7.91 4.42 10.48
C PRO A 93 -9.37 4.85 10.30
N LEU A 94 -9.77 5.23 9.09
CA LEU A 94 -11.16 5.65 8.82
C LEU A 94 -12.15 4.50 8.99
N THR A 95 -11.83 3.34 8.41
CA THR A 95 -12.56 2.09 8.57
C THR A 95 -11.57 0.97 8.41
N SER A 96 -11.48 0.07 9.40
CA SER A 96 -10.55 -1.05 9.39
C SER A 96 -11.22 -2.35 9.79
N VAL A 97 -10.75 -3.45 9.18
CA VAL A 97 -11.17 -4.82 9.49
C VAL A 97 -9.93 -5.68 9.54
N ASP A 98 -9.76 -6.41 10.64
CA ASP A 98 -8.71 -7.41 10.76
C ASP A 98 -9.15 -8.72 10.11
N PHE A 99 -8.21 -9.39 9.46
CA PHE A 99 -8.43 -10.67 8.80
C PHE A 99 -7.21 -11.56 8.92
N THR A 100 -7.45 -12.87 8.87
CA THR A 100 -6.38 -13.87 8.90
C THR A 100 -5.77 -14.03 7.51
N ILE A 101 -4.44 -14.17 7.48
CA ILE A 101 -3.68 -14.50 6.27
C ILE A 101 -3.16 -15.94 6.29
N ASP A 102 -3.06 -16.54 5.11
CA ASP A 102 -2.45 -17.84 4.92
C ASP A 102 -0.92 -17.76 4.95
N CYS A 103 -0.32 -18.24 6.03
CA CYS A 103 1.13 -18.28 6.25
C CYS A 103 1.81 -19.39 5.43
N ASN A 104 1.86 -19.24 4.12
CA ASN A 104 2.67 -20.07 3.22
C ASN A 104 3.24 -19.26 2.03
N VAL A 105 2.90 -17.98 1.95
CA VAL A 105 3.32 -17.09 0.88
C VAL A 105 4.33 -16.09 1.42
N ASN A 106 5.47 -16.02 0.74
CA ASN A 106 6.65 -15.28 1.21
C ASN A 106 6.93 -14.02 0.38
N SER A 107 6.04 -13.66 -0.56
CA SER A 107 6.28 -12.52 -1.45
C SER A 107 5.00 -11.92 -1.97
N ILE A 108 4.94 -10.60 -2.01
CA ILE A 108 3.90 -9.84 -2.69
C ILE A 108 4.52 -9.17 -3.91
N THR A 109 3.79 -9.15 -5.03
CA THR A 109 4.24 -8.50 -6.27
C THR A 109 3.49 -7.20 -6.51
N GLU A 110 4.15 -6.20 -7.07
CA GLU A 110 3.50 -4.96 -7.50
C GLU A 110 2.86 -5.13 -8.89
N GLY A 111 1.82 -4.34 -9.18
CA GLY A 111 1.23 -4.27 -10.51
C GLY A 111 -0.29 -4.43 -10.51
N PRO A 112 -0.88 -4.84 -11.65
CA PRO A 112 -2.32 -5.03 -11.76
C PRO A 112 -2.77 -6.18 -10.87
N ILE A 113 -3.98 -6.07 -10.30
CA ILE A 113 -4.53 -7.11 -9.42
C ILE A 113 -5.52 -8.00 -10.17
N SER A 114 -5.57 -9.27 -9.77
CA SER A 114 -6.51 -10.26 -10.34
C SER A 114 -7.95 -9.99 -9.89
N SER A 115 -8.93 -10.53 -10.60
CA SER A 115 -10.34 -10.44 -10.20
C SER A 115 -10.61 -11.14 -8.87
N SER A 116 -9.93 -12.25 -8.57
CA SER A 116 -10.03 -12.94 -7.27
C SER A 116 -9.51 -12.09 -6.12
N GLU A 117 -8.35 -11.45 -6.32
CA GLU A 117 -7.77 -10.55 -5.32
C GLU A 117 -8.65 -9.30 -5.12
N LEU A 118 -9.22 -8.77 -6.21
CA LEU A 118 -10.18 -7.66 -6.15
C LEU A 118 -11.43 -8.04 -5.35
N ASN A 119 -11.96 -9.25 -5.54
CA ASN A 119 -13.13 -9.72 -4.78
C ASN A 119 -12.81 -9.84 -3.29
N GLN A 120 -11.64 -10.37 -2.93
CA GLN A 120 -11.19 -10.45 -1.54
C GLN A 120 -10.96 -9.06 -0.92
N LEU A 121 -10.46 -8.10 -1.71
CA LEU A 121 -10.27 -6.73 -1.27
C LEU A 121 -11.58 -6.09 -0.79
N PHE A 122 -12.67 -6.33 -1.52
CA PHE A 122 -13.99 -5.76 -1.21
C PHE A 122 -14.88 -6.67 -0.35
N ASP A 123 -14.40 -7.83 0.08
CA ASP A 123 -15.12 -8.67 1.02
C ASP A 123 -15.20 -7.97 2.39
N PRO A 124 -16.39 -7.83 3.01
CA PRO A 124 -16.52 -7.08 4.26
C PRO A 124 -15.91 -7.78 5.49
N SER A 125 -15.61 -9.08 5.38
CA SER A 125 -15.18 -9.92 6.50
C SER A 125 -13.76 -10.48 6.38
N SER A 126 -13.11 -10.25 5.24
CA SER A 126 -11.78 -10.78 4.93
C SER A 126 -10.97 -9.79 4.11
N GLY A 127 -9.79 -10.19 3.64
CA GLY A 127 -8.92 -9.36 2.83
C GLY A 127 -8.13 -10.19 1.80
N PRO A 128 -7.40 -9.50 0.91
CA PRO A 128 -6.61 -10.15 -0.11
C PRO A 128 -5.55 -11.03 0.54
N GLN A 129 -5.47 -12.28 0.09
CA GLN A 129 -4.41 -13.18 0.53
C GLN A 129 -3.09 -12.80 -0.16
N PRO A 130 -1.96 -12.82 0.57
CA PRO A 130 -0.64 -12.51 0.02
C PRO A 130 -0.19 -13.47 -1.08
#